data_AF-A0A0F2L5R9-F1
#
_entry.id   AF-A0A0F2L5R9-F1
#
_cell.length_a   1.000
_cell.length_b   1.000
_cell.length_c   1.000
_cell.angle_alpha   90.00
_cell.angle_beta   90.00
_cell.angle_gamma   90.00
#
_symmetry.space_group_name_H-M   'P 1'
#
loop_
_entity.id
_entity.type
_entity.pdbx_description
1 polymer ?
#
loop_
_entity_poly.entity_id
_entity_poly.type
_entity_poly.pdbx_seq_one_letter_code
_entity_poly.pdbx_strand_id
1 'polypeptide(L)'
;MSINIDELLNKARNWDKAAIAKLISLIEDGYDLNLKIARKTHVIGVTGPPGAGKSTLIYALARRLSEDKRVAILTVDPSSPFSGGSFMGNRIRMQDLTMKPNIYIRSMATRGNRGGLNYATVASLDLFEYVGVDYVFLETVGAGQTDTDVRHVADTILVLVPPLSGDEIQALKSGLMEIGDIYIASKSDNQASESVYRDLTAMAEVMSQV
;
A
#
# COMPACT_ATOMS: atom_id res chain seq x y z
N MET A 1 19.24 -12.37 25.19
CA MET A 1 19.19 -10.92 25.43
C MET A 1 17.73 -10.52 25.31
N SER A 2 17.09 -10.07 26.38
CA SER A 2 15.69 -9.64 26.34
C SER A 2 15.58 -8.39 25.46
N ILE A 3 14.70 -8.42 24.47
CA ILE A 3 14.43 -7.24 23.64
C ILE A 3 13.65 -6.25 24.51
N ASN A 4 14.19 -5.04 24.71
CA ASN A 4 13.48 -3.97 25.39
C ASN A 4 12.55 -3.25 24.39
N ILE A 5 11.25 -3.53 24.47
CA ILE A 5 10.24 -2.99 23.55
C ILE A 5 10.09 -1.48 23.73
N ASP A 6 10.09 -0.97 24.95
CA ASP A 6 9.95 0.47 25.21
C ASP A 6 11.11 1.27 24.61
N GLU A 7 12.33 0.73 24.69
CA GLU A 7 13.50 1.33 24.05
C GLU A 7 13.35 1.35 22.52
N LEU A 8 12.89 0.25 21.92
CA LEU A 8 12.64 0.17 20.47
C LEU A 8 11.56 1.17 20.04
N LEU A 9 10.46 1.27 20.79
CA LEU A 9 9.38 2.21 20.52
C LEU A 9 9.86 3.67 20.59
N ASN A 10 10.69 4.01 21.57
CA ASN A 10 11.29 5.34 21.68
C ASN A 10 12.23 5.66 20.51
N LYS A 11 13.06 4.70 20.08
CA LYS A 11 13.89 4.85 18.88
C LYS A 11 13.04 5.02 17.62
N ALA A 12 11.98 4.22 17.47
CA ALA A 12 11.08 4.27 16.34
C ALA A 12 10.36 5.62 16.21
N ARG A 13 9.92 6.24 17.33
CA ARG A 13 9.36 7.61 17.35
C ARG A 13 10.33 8.67 16.83
N ASN A 14 11.62 8.47 17.06
CA ASN A 14 12.71 9.29 16.52
C ASN A 14 13.09 8.91 15.08
N TRP A 15 12.26 8.15 14.39
CA TRP A 15 12.43 7.72 13.00
C TRP A 15 13.64 6.79 12.77
N ASP A 16 14.05 6.04 13.79
CA ASP A 16 15.03 4.97 13.62
C ASP A 16 14.44 3.83 12.79
N LYS A 17 14.84 3.76 11.51
CA LYS A 17 14.36 2.76 10.55
C LYS A 17 14.69 1.32 10.96
N ALA A 18 15.79 1.09 11.66
CA ALA A 18 16.16 -0.24 12.13
C ALA A 18 15.25 -0.68 13.29
N ALA A 19 14.94 0.24 14.21
CA ALA A 19 13.95 -0.01 15.26
C ALA A 19 12.56 -0.29 14.69
N ILE A 20 12.10 0.50 13.72
CA ILE A 20 10.83 0.26 13.00
C ILE A 20 10.84 -1.13 12.34
N ALA A 21 11.90 -1.49 11.63
CA ALA A 21 12.00 -2.81 10.99
C ALA A 21 11.95 -3.96 12.00
N LYS A 22 12.58 -3.80 13.18
CA LYS A 22 12.57 -4.81 14.23
C LYS A 22 11.17 -4.96 14.85
N LEU A 23 10.48 -3.86 15.10
CA LEU A 23 9.10 -3.85 15.60
C LEU A 23 8.14 -4.50 14.61
N ILE A 24 8.24 -4.19 13.32
CA ILE A 24 7.42 -4.86 12.29
C ILE A 24 7.70 -6.37 12.27
N SER A 25 8.96 -6.80 12.37
CA SER A 25 9.27 -8.23 12.47
C SER A 25 8.66 -8.89 13.69
N LEU A 26 8.61 -8.21 14.85
CA LEU A 26 7.92 -8.74 16.04
C LEU A 26 6.41 -8.85 15.82
N ILE A 27 5.78 -7.83 15.20
CA ILE A 27 4.37 -7.85 14.81
C ILE A 27 4.09 -9.03 13.88
N GLU A 28 4.95 -9.24 12.89
CA GLU A 28 4.85 -10.36 11.96
C GLU A 28 4.94 -11.71 12.68
N ASP A 29 5.76 -11.82 13.73
CA ASP A 29 5.87 -13.02 14.57
C ASP A 29 4.73 -13.16 15.60
N GLY A 30 3.72 -12.28 15.54
CA GLY A 30 2.50 -12.34 16.36
C GLY A 30 2.56 -11.55 17.66
N TYR A 31 3.60 -10.74 17.87
CA TYR A 31 3.69 -9.88 19.05
C TYR A 31 2.76 -8.67 18.94
N ASP A 32 1.91 -8.46 19.94
CA ASP A 32 1.03 -7.30 20.02
C ASP A 32 1.71 -6.17 20.82
N LEU A 33 1.97 -5.05 20.14
CA LEU A 33 2.62 -3.88 20.72
C LEU A 33 1.70 -3.04 21.64
N ASN A 34 0.38 -3.28 21.64
CA ASN A 34 -0.60 -2.57 22.48
C ASN A 34 -0.45 -1.03 22.45
N LEU A 35 -0.33 -0.48 21.23
CA LEU A 35 -0.03 0.94 21.04
C LEU A 35 -1.26 1.82 21.33
N LYS A 36 -1.03 2.94 22.02
CA LYS A 36 -2.03 4.00 22.14
C LYS A 36 -1.88 4.95 20.97
N ILE A 37 -2.84 4.91 20.05
CA ILE A 37 -2.87 5.70 18.82
C ILE A 37 -3.84 6.89 18.93
N ALA A 38 -3.61 7.94 18.16
CA ALA A 38 -4.43 9.14 18.11
C ALA A 38 -4.46 9.64 16.66
N ARG A 39 -5.53 9.29 15.94
CA ARG A 39 -5.63 9.35 14.48
C ARG A 39 -5.06 10.63 13.87
N LYS A 40 -3.93 10.50 13.18
CA LYS A 40 -3.25 11.58 12.42
C LYS A 40 -2.66 11.13 11.08
N THR A 41 -2.31 9.86 10.93
CA THR A 41 -1.72 9.33 9.69
C THR A 41 -2.80 9.10 8.65
N HIS A 42 -2.54 9.52 7.41
CA HIS A 42 -3.44 9.30 6.28
C HIS A 42 -2.99 8.07 5.48
N VAL A 43 -3.83 7.04 5.43
CA VAL A 43 -3.57 5.80 4.70
C VAL A 43 -4.14 5.88 3.29
N ILE A 44 -3.26 5.79 2.29
CA ILE A 44 -3.60 5.78 0.87
C ILE A 44 -3.48 4.34 0.36
N GLY A 45 -4.61 3.70 0.12
CA GLY A 45 -4.68 2.41 -0.56
C GLY A 45 -4.43 2.57 -2.06
N VAL A 46 -3.59 1.73 -2.63
CA VAL A 46 -3.29 1.75 -4.08
C VAL A 46 -3.49 0.36 -4.66
N THR A 47 -4.51 0.24 -5.52
CA THR A 47 -4.91 -1.02 -6.15
C THR A 47 -5.09 -0.88 -7.66
N GLY A 48 -5.39 -1.99 -8.33
CA GLY A 48 -5.43 -2.15 -9.77
C GLY A 48 -4.66 -3.39 -10.24
N PRO A 49 -4.88 -3.83 -11.48
CA PRO A 49 -4.32 -5.09 -12.00
C PRO A 49 -2.79 -5.11 -11.98
N PRO A 50 -2.16 -6.29 -12.08
CA PRO A 50 -0.71 -6.40 -12.10
C PRO A 50 -0.17 -5.68 -13.34
N GLY A 51 0.91 -4.90 -13.18
CA GLY A 51 1.45 -4.10 -14.28
C GLY A 51 0.67 -2.82 -14.61
N ALA A 52 -0.34 -2.44 -13.82
CA ALA A 52 -1.05 -1.16 -13.96
C ALA A 52 -0.17 0.08 -13.67
N GLY A 53 1.00 -0.08 -13.07
CA GLY A 53 1.90 1.02 -12.72
C GLY A 53 1.77 1.52 -11.28
N LYS A 54 1.16 0.73 -10.38
CA LYS A 54 0.95 1.07 -8.95
C LYS A 54 2.24 1.53 -8.26
N SER A 55 3.28 0.69 -8.30
CA SER A 55 4.58 1.00 -7.71
C SER A 55 5.22 2.26 -8.31
N THR A 56 5.03 2.52 -9.61
CA THR A 56 5.55 3.72 -10.28
C THR A 56 4.84 4.98 -9.81
N LEU A 57 3.51 4.93 -9.64
CA LEU A 57 2.73 6.03 -9.08
C LEU A 57 3.14 6.32 -7.64
N ILE A 58 3.18 5.29 -6.79
CA ILE A 58 3.61 5.40 -5.39
C ILE A 58 5.01 6.01 -5.34
N TYR A 59 5.92 5.58 -6.21
CA TYR A 59 7.27 6.13 -6.26
C TYR A 59 7.25 7.65 -6.49
N ALA A 60 6.51 8.11 -7.49
CA ALA A 60 6.44 9.52 -7.84
C ALA A 60 5.80 10.36 -6.71
N LEU A 61 4.71 9.89 -6.12
CA LEU A 61 3.99 10.58 -5.04
C LEU A 61 4.82 10.61 -3.75
N ALA A 62 5.35 9.47 -3.31
CA ALA A 62 6.17 9.38 -2.11
C ALA A 62 7.44 10.23 -2.23
N ARG A 63 8.09 10.25 -3.40
CA ARG A 63 9.24 11.12 -3.65
C ARG A 63 8.90 12.59 -3.40
N ARG A 64 7.75 13.06 -3.89
CA ARG A 64 7.30 14.45 -3.74
C ARG A 64 6.91 14.77 -2.30
N LEU A 65 6.13 13.89 -1.65
CA LEU A 65 5.67 14.11 -0.28
C LEU A 65 6.82 14.05 0.74
N SER A 66 7.86 13.27 0.47
CA SER A 66 8.99 13.08 1.40
C SER A 66 9.88 14.31 1.63
N GLU A 67 9.63 15.43 0.95
CA GLU A 67 10.39 16.67 1.12
C GLU A 67 10.21 17.26 2.52
N ASP A 68 8.98 17.26 3.04
CA ASP A 68 8.62 17.79 4.37
C ASP A 68 7.80 16.80 5.22
N LYS A 69 7.41 15.64 4.67
CA LYS A 69 6.58 14.63 5.34
C LYS A 69 7.31 13.31 5.54
N ARG A 70 7.00 12.62 6.63
CA ARG A 70 7.36 11.21 6.84
C ARG A 70 6.39 10.34 6.04
N VAL A 71 6.94 9.50 5.18
CA VAL A 71 6.17 8.63 4.29
C VAL A 71 6.57 7.18 4.53
N ALA A 72 5.59 6.32 4.78
CA ALA A 72 5.79 4.88 4.79
C ALA A 72 5.14 4.25 3.56
N ILE A 73 5.78 3.21 3.01
CA ILE A 73 5.25 2.41 1.91
C ILE A 73 5.22 0.96 2.38
N LEU A 74 4.01 0.39 2.43
CA LEU A 74 3.76 -1.03 2.65
C LEU A 74 3.34 -1.66 1.32
N THR A 75 4.12 -2.62 0.83
CA THR A 75 3.72 -3.42 -0.33
C THR A 75 3.24 -4.78 0.13
N VAL A 76 2.01 -5.16 -0.23
CA VAL A 76 1.53 -6.52 0.00
C VAL A 76 1.91 -7.36 -1.21
N ASP A 77 2.73 -8.38 -0.96
CA ASP A 77 3.22 -9.28 -1.98
C ASP A 77 2.72 -10.72 -1.70
N PRO A 78 2.44 -11.51 -2.74
CA PRO A 78 2.12 -12.91 -2.56
C PRO A 78 3.28 -13.62 -1.83
N SER A 79 2.93 -14.51 -0.92
CA SER A 79 3.93 -15.28 -0.19
C SER A 79 4.67 -16.22 -1.11
N SER A 80 6.00 -16.25 -0.99
CA SER A 80 6.84 -17.27 -1.61
C SER A 80 6.40 -18.65 -1.09
N PRO A 81 6.03 -19.59 -1.96
CA PRO A 81 5.66 -20.95 -1.55
C PRO A 81 6.84 -21.73 -0.95
N PHE A 82 8.08 -21.24 -1.11
CA PHE A 82 9.29 -21.90 -0.63
C PHE A 82 9.83 -21.32 0.68
N SER A 83 9.72 -20.00 0.87
CA SER A 83 10.31 -19.31 2.04
C SER A 83 9.28 -18.65 2.97
N GLY A 84 8.01 -18.56 2.57
CA GLY A 84 6.96 -17.89 3.35
C GLY A 84 7.07 -16.36 3.40
N GLY A 85 8.15 -15.77 2.90
CA GLY A 85 8.36 -14.31 2.81
C GLY A 85 7.78 -13.69 1.53
N SER A 86 7.86 -12.36 1.42
CA SER A 86 7.38 -11.60 0.24
C SER A 86 8.34 -11.68 -0.95
N PHE A 87 7.81 -11.75 -2.17
CA PHE A 87 8.61 -11.57 -3.39
C PHE A 87 9.09 -10.11 -3.50
N MET A 88 10.39 -9.85 -3.29
CA MET A 88 10.98 -8.49 -3.18
C MET A 88 10.96 -7.64 -4.47
N GLY A 89 10.21 -8.04 -5.50
CA GLY A 89 10.24 -7.43 -6.84
C GLY A 89 9.86 -5.95 -6.85
N ASN A 90 8.92 -5.55 -6.01
CA ASN A 90 8.45 -4.17 -5.93
C ASN A 90 9.48 -3.24 -5.25
N ARG A 91 10.22 -3.75 -4.26
CA ARG A 91 11.27 -2.98 -3.55
C ARG A 91 12.46 -2.64 -4.44
N ILE A 92 12.83 -3.50 -5.39
CA ILE A 92 13.94 -3.23 -6.33
C ILE A 92 13.63 -1.99 -7.18
N ARG A 93 12.37 -1.78 -7.58
CA ARG A 93 11.93 -0.62 -8.37
C ARG A 93 11.92 0.69 -7.58
N MET A 94 12.05 0.63 -6.26
CA MET A 94 12.03 1.79 -5.36
C MET A 94 13.36 2.02 -4.62
N GLN A 95 14.48 1.45 -5.10
CA GLN A 95 15.77 1.56 -4.42
C GLN A 95 16.18 3.00 -4.10
N ASP A 96 15.99 3.94 -5.03
CA ASP A 96 16.33 5.36 -4.81
C ASP A 96 15.57 5.97 -3.62
N LEU A 97 14.34 5.52 -3.37
CA LEU A 97 13.54 6.01 -2.24
C LEU A 97 14.07 5.50 -0.90
N THR A 98 14.70 4.32 -0.87
CA THR A 98 15.24 3.76 0.37
C THR A 98 16.34 4.64 0.98
N MET A 99 17.04 5.42 0.15
CA MET A 99 18.05 6.38 0.56
C MET A 99 17.49 7.70 1.10
N LYS A 100 16.20 8.00 0.89
CA LYS A 100 15.60 9.24 1.41
C LYS A 100 15.37 9.13 2.92
N PRO A 101 15.77 10.15 3.71
CA PRO A 101 15.68 10.07 5.17
C PRO A 101 14.24 9.90 5.64
N ASN A 102 13.28 10.61 5.04
CA ASN A 102 11.87 10.62 5.44
C ASN A 102 11.03 9.46 4.88
N ILE A 103 11.63 8.52 4.14
CA ILE A 103 10.91 7.38 3.57
C ILE A 103 11.25 6.08 4.29
N TYR A 104 10.23 5.30 4.63
CA TYR A 104 10.35 3.92 5.06
C TYR A 104 9.61 2.99 4.09
N ILE A 105 10.21 1.86 3.72
CA ILE A 105 9.60 0.89 2.80
C ILE A 105 9.69 -0.51 3.39
N ARG A 106 8.56 -1.24 3.40
CA ARG A 106 8.49 -2.63 3.83
C ARG A 106 7.56 -3.43 2.93
N SER A 107 8.03 -4.60 2.52
CA SER A 107 7.21 -5.61 1.86
C SER A 107 6.63 -6.55 2.91
N MET A 108 5.32 -6.77 2.83
CA MET A 108 4.52 -7.62 3.71
C MET A 108 4.09 -8.86 2.92
N ALA A 109 4.32 -10.04 3.46
CA ALA A 109 3.88 -11.29 2.83
C ALA A 109 2.42 -11.59 3.21
N THR A 110 1.63 -12.17 2.31
CA THR A 110 0.25 -12.63 2.63
C THR A 110 0.18 -13.77 3.67
N ARG A 111 1.31 -14.40 4.00
CA ARG A 111 1.52 -15.56 4.91
C ARG A 111 0.49 -16.68 4.81
N GLY A 112 0.10 -17.04 3.58
CA GLY A 112 -0.82 -18.17 3.35
C GLY A 112 -2.30 -17.90 3.66
N ASN A 113 -2.66 -16.69 4.09
CA ASN A 113 -4.06 -16.27 4.05
C ASN A 113 -4.51 -16.28 2.60
N ARG A 114 -5.48 -17.15 2.27
CA ARG A 114 -6.07 -17.29 0.93
C ARG A 114 -7.01 -16.12 0.56
N GLY A 115 -6.75 -14.94 1.10
CA GLY A 115 -7.52 -13.72 0.90
C GLY A 115 -7.25 -12.69 1.99
N GLY A 116 -7.28 -11.42 1.60
CA GLY A 116 -7.31 -10.28 2.51
C GLY A 116 -5.98 -9.78 3.06
N LEU A 117 -6.04 -8.64 3.74
CA LEU A 117 -4.90 -8.05 4.44
C LEU A 117 -4.58 -8.87 5.69
N ASN A 118 -3.31 -9.20 5.92
CA ASN A 118 -2.94 -9.94 7.13
C ASN A 118 -2.89 -9.01 8.36
N TYR A 119 -3.04 -9.61 9.55
CA TYR A 119 -2.98 -8.88 10.82
C TYR A 119 -1.72 -8.00 10.92
N ALA A 120 -0.57 -8.54 10.50
CA ALA A 120 0.69 -7.82 10.59
C ALA A 120 0.71 -6.52 9.75
N THR A 121 0.02 -6.50 8.62
CA THR A 121 -0.13 -5.29 7.79
C THR A 121 -0.94 -4.24 8.55
N VAL A 122 -2.08 -4.63 9.12
CA VAL A 122 -2.95 -3.72 9.90
C VAL A 122 -2.22 -3.19 11.13
N ALA A 123 -1.62 -4.06 11.94
CA ALA A 123 -0.86 -3.64 13.12
C ALA A 123 0.39 -2.80 12.77
N SER A 124 0.95 -2.95 11.56
CA SER A 124 2.01 -2.06 11.08
C SER A 124 1.49 -0.65 10.76
N LEU A 125 0.23 -0.48 10.36
CA LEU A 125 -0.39 0.85 10.21
C LEU A 125 -0.46 1.56 11.56
N ASP A 126 -0.88 0.86 12.62
CA ASP A 126 -0.91 1.40 13.98
C ASP A 126 0.49 1.81 14.46
N LEU A 127 1.51 1.03 14.12
CA LEU A 127 2.91 1.40 14.39
C LEU A 127 3.32 2.66 13.65
N PHE A 128 2.94 2.82 12.37
CA PHE A 128 3.25 4.04 11.62
C PHE A 128 2.55 5.26 12.19
N GLU A 129 1.33 5.10 12.66
CA GLU A 129 0.63 6.16 13.38
C GLU A 129 1.36 6.53 14.67
N TYR A 130 1.77 5.54 15.45
CA TYR A 130 2.49 5.75 16.70
C TYR A 130 3.84 6.50 16.53
N VAL A 131 4.56 6.26 15.43
CA VAL A 131 5.84 6.94 15.14
C VAL A 131 5.68 8.29 14.45
N GLY A 132 4.43 8.71 14.18
CA GLY A 132 4.12 10.00 13.57
C GLY A 132 4.44 10.05 12.07
N VAL A 133 4.08 9.00 11.32
CA VAL A 133 4.06 9.05 9.85
C VAL A 133 2.92 9.97 9.40
N ASP A 134 3.17 10.81 8.39
CA ASP A 134 2.12 11.64 7.81
C ASP A 134 1.27 10.84 6.81
N TYR A 135 1.93 10.10 5.90
CA TYR A 135 1.28 9.32 4.85
C TYR A 135 1.78 7.88 4.80
N VAL A 136 0.85 6.93 4.71
CA VAL A 136 1.17 5.52 4.42
C VAL A 136 0.59 5.15 3.07
N PHE A 137 1.42 4.72 2.13
CA PHE A 137 0.96 4.05 0.91
C PHE A 137 0.85 2.55 1.18
N LEU A 138 -0.33 1.97 0.98
CA LEU A 138 -0.59 0.55 1.05
C LEU A 138 -0.85 0.01 -0.36
N GLU A 139 0.18 -0.59 -0.97
CA GLU A 139 0.09 -1.21 -2.29
C GLU A 139 -0.44 -2.64 -2.18
N THR A 140 -1.50 -2.95 -2.92
CA THR A 140 -2.03 -4.30 -3.02
C THR A 140 -1.34 -5.10 -4.14
N VAL A 141 -1.55 -6.42 -4.17
CA VAL A 141 -0.95 -7.28 -5.20
C VAL A 141 -1.50 -6.95 -6.60
N GLY A 142 -2.82 -6.75 -6.72
CA GLY A 142 -3.52 -6.56 -7.99
C GLY A 142 -4.17 -7.82 -8.55
N ALA A 143 -4.41 -8.84 -7.74
CA ALA A 143 -4.90 -10.14 -8.23
C ALA A 143 -5.66 -10.96 -7.15
N GLY A 144 -6.53 -10.33 -6.35
CA GLY A 144 -7.41 -11.09 -5.46
C GLY A 144 -8.13 -10.27 -4.40
N GLN A 145 -8.63 -10.95 -3.37
CA GLN A 145 -9.43 -10.37 -2.28
C GLN A 145 -8.68 -9.26 -1.50
N THR A 146 -7.36 -9.30 -1.43
CA THR A 146 -6.55 -8.24 -0.79
C THR A 146 -6.79 -6.87 -1.43
N ASP A 147 -7.14 -6.85 -2.72
CA ASP A 147 -7.39 -5.62 -3.46
C ASP A 147 -8.66 -4.91 -3.01
N THR A 148 -9.69 -5.63 -2.56
CA THR A 148 -10.93 -5.03 -2.02
C THR A 148 -10.86 -4.75 -0.53
N ASP A 149 -10.10 -5.54 0.23
CA ASP A 149 -9.98 -5.39 1.69
C ASP A 149 -9.27 -4.10 2.13
N VAL A 150 -8.53 -3.46 1.22
CA VAL A 150 -7.91 -2.14 1.45
C VAL A 150 -8.93 -1.08 1.90
N ARG A 151 -10.20 -1.22 1.51
CA ARG A 151 -11.33 -0.34 1.94
C ARG A 151 -11.56 -0.30 3.45
N HIS A 152 -11.09 -1.31 4.17
CA HIS A 152 -11.29 -1.39 5.62
C HIS A 152 -10.24 -0.59 6.40
N VAL A 153 -9.15 -0.18 5.75
CA VAL A 153 -8.00 0.44 6.41
C VAL A 153 -7.52 1.74 5.76
N ALA A 154 -7.86 1.96 4.48
CA ALA A 154 -7.46 3.17 3.77
C ALA A 154 -8.45 4.31 3.99
N ASP A 155 -7.92 5.53 4.15
CA ASP A 155 -8.68 6.78 4.16
C ASP A 155 -8.95 7.28 2.73
N THR A 156 -8.12 6.87 1.76
CA THR A 156 -8.32 7.18 0.33
C THR A 156 -7.82 6.02 -0.52
N ILE A 157 -8.62 5.60 -1.50
CA ILE A 157 -8.31 4.49 -2.40
C ILE A 157 -8.09 4.99 -3.83
N LEU A 158 -6.88 4.74 -4.33
CA LEU A 158 -6.49 4.96 -5.70
C LEU A 158 -6.64 3.65 -6.48
N VAL A 159 -7.49 3.64 -7.51
CA VAL A 159 -7.67 2.51 -8.42
C VAL A 159 -7.02 2.83 -9.76
N LEU A 160 -5.91 2.16 -10.08
CA LEU A 160 -5.24 2.33 -11.37
C LEU A 160 -5.87 1.42 -12.42
N VAL A 161 -6.22 2.02 -13.55
CA VAL A 161 -6.80 1.35 -14.70
C VAL A 161 -5.90 1.63 -15.91
N PRO A 162 -5.06 0.67 -16.33
CA PRO A 162 -4.24 0.83 -17.53
C PRO A 162 -5.11 0.67 -18.79
N PRO A 163 -4.58 0.86 -20.00
CA PRO A 163 -5.22 0.39 -21.23
C PRO A 163 -5.40 -1.12 -21.15
N LEU A 164 -6.64 -1.57 -21.09
CA LEU A 164 -7.03 -2.95 -20.86
C LEU A 164 -7.75 -3.55 -22.08
N SER A 165 -7.63 -4.86 -22.22
CA SER A 165 -8.43 -5.68 -23.14
C SER A 165 -9.67 -6.23 -22.43
N GLY A 166 -10.71 -6.63 -23.17
CA GLY A 166 -12.08 -6.82 -22.67
C GLY A 166 -12.24 -7.63 -21.36
N ASP A 167 -11.47 -8.70 -21.16
CA ASP A 167 -11.54 -9.53 -19.94
C ASP A 167 -11.04 -8.80 -18.69
N GLU A 168 -10.04 -7.94 -18.84
CA GLU A 168 -9.44 -7.20 -17.73
C GLU A 168 -10.36 -6.06 -17.27
N ILE A 169 -11.17 -5.50 -18.18
CA ILE A 169 -12.22 -4.52 -17.83
C ILE A 169 -13.30 -5.17 -16.97
N GLN A 170 -13.67 -6.43 -17.27
CA GLN A 170 -14.66 -7.16 -16.46
C GLN A 170 -14.12 -7.49 -15.06
N ALA A 171 -12.82 -7.81 -14.94
CA ALA A 171 -12.17 -8.03 -13.64
C ALA A 171 -12.10 -6.77 -12.76
N LEU A 172 -12.01 -5.58 -13.36
CA LEU A 172 -12.16 -4.33 -12.60
C LEU A 172 -13.59 -4.13 -12.10
N LYS A 173 -14.58 -4.44 -12.96
CA LYS A 173 -16.01 -4.33 -12.64
C LYS A 173 -16.46 -5.28 -11.53
N SER A 174 -15.72 -6.36 -11.23
CA SER A 174 -16.07 -7.34 -10.21
C SER A 174 -15.75 -6.92 -8.76
N GLY A 175 -15.76 -5.62 -8.45
CA GLY A 175 -15.66 -5.10 -7.07
C GLY A 175 -14.58 -4.02 -6.85
N LEU A 176 -13.56 -3.92 -7.70
CA LEU A 176 -12.55 -2.84 -7.56
C LEU A 176 -13.13 -1.47 -7.90
N MET A 177 -14.07 -1.43 -8.84
CA MET A 177 -14.79 -0.21 -9.17
C MET A 177 -15.71 0.30 -8.06
N GLU A 178 -16.04 -0.51 -7.04
CA GLU A 178 -16.96 -0.11 -5.97
C GLU A 178 -16.26 0.50 -4.76
N ILE A 179 -14.93 0.35 -4.66
CA ILE A 179 -14.16 0.75 -3.47
C ILE A 179 -13.28 1.98 -3.71
N GLY A 180 -13.18 2.47 -4.94
CA GLY A 180 -12.27 3.56 -5.31
C GLY A 180 -12.82 4.94 -4.97
N ASP A 181 -11.96 5.80 -4.42
CA ASP A 181 -12.24 7.23 -4.29
C ASP A 181 -11.71 8.00 -5.52
N ILE A 182 -10.58 7.55 -6.08
CA ILE A 182 -9.93 8.17 -7.25
C ILE A 182 -9.55 7.07 -8.24
N TYR A 183 -10.07 7.19 -9.47
CA TYR A 183 -9.74 6.30 -10.57
C TYR A 183 -8.69 6.95 -11.48
N ILE A 184 -7.65 6.20 -11.80
CA ILE A 184 -6.48 6.72 -12.52
C ILE A 184 -6.33 5.95 -13.83
N ALA A 185 -6.60 6.61 -14.96
CA ALA A 185 -6.19 6.11 -16.27
C ALA A 185 -4.65 6.13 -16.36
N SER A 186 -4.02 4.97 -16.18
CA SER A 186 -2.56 4.87 -16.14
C SER A 186 -1.97 4.62 -17.54
N LYS A 187 -0.64 4.71 -17.66
CA LYS A 187 0.09 4.61 -18.95
C LYS A 187 -0.42 5.60 -20.00
N SER A 188 -0.58 6.86 -19.60
CA SER A 188 -1.13 7.93 -20.45
C SER A 188 -0.24 8.29 -21.64
N ASP A 189 1.00 7.81 -21.66
CA ASP A 189 1.89 7.82 -22.82
C ASP A 189 1.41 6.91 -23.97
N ASN A 190 0.51 5.95 -23.68
CA ASN A 190 -0.14 5.11 -24.68
C ASN A 190 -1.45 5.76 -25.16
N GLN A 191 -1.64 5.89 -26.48
CA GLN A 191 -2.87 6.43 -27.08
C GLN A 191 -4.14 5.67 -26.66
N ALA A 192 -4.04 4.37 -26.39
CA ALA A 192 -5.16 3.56 -25.91
C ALA A 192 -5.62 3.94 -24.48
N SER A 193 -4.88 4.77 -23.74
CA SER A 193 -5.34 5.29 -22.44
C SER A 193 -6.50 6.27 -22.57
N GLU A 194 -6.68 6.89 -23.74
CA GLU A 194 -7.75 7.87 -23.94
C GLU A 194 -9.14 7.23 -23.87
N SER A 195 -9.30 6.00 -24.37
CA SER A 195 -10.56 5.26 -24.23
C SER A 195 -10.85 4.93 -22.77
N VAL A 196 -9.82 4.53 -22.00
CA VAL A 196 -9.95 4.27 -20.56
C VAL A 196 -10.42 5.52 -19.83
N TYR A 197 -9.83 6.68 -20.12
CA TYR A 197 -10.23 7.93 -19.50
C TYR A 197 -11.71 8.26 -19.78
N ARG A 198 -12.16 8.09 -21.03
CA ARG A 198 -13.58 8.29 -21.38
C ARG A 198 -14.51 7.33 -20.63
N ASP A 199 -14.14 6.05 -20.56
CA ASP A 199 -14.93 5.04 -19.86
C ASP A 199 -15.01 5.33 -18.35
N LEU A 200 -13.90 5.72 -17.73
CA LEU A 200 -13.86 6.13 -16.32
C LEU A 200 -14.71 7.38 -16.06
N THR A 201 -14.68 8.36 -16.96
CA THR A 201 -15.47 9.59 -16.84
C THR A 201 -16.96 9.27 -16.90
N ALA A 202 -17.38 8.49 -17.90
CA ALA A 202 -18.77 8.05 -18.03
C ALA A 202 -19.24 7.25 -16.80
N MET A 203 -18.38 6.39 -16.24
CA MET A 203 -18.70 5.66 -15.01
C MET A 203 -18.86 6.59 -13.81
N ALA A 204 -17.94 7.54 -13.62
CA ALA A 204 -18.00 8.49 -12.51
C ALA A 204 -19.26 9.36 -12.58
N GLU A 205 -19.69 9.76 -13.77
CA GLU A 205 -20.95 10.47 -13.98
C GLU A 205 -22.15 9.64 -13.51
N VAL A 206 -22.21 8.36 -13.87
CA VAL A 206 -23.28 7.45 -13.43
C VAL A 206 -23.28 7.26 -11.92
N MET A 207 -22.11 7.07 -11.31
CA MET A 207 -21.99 6.89 -9.86
C MET A 207 -22.38 8.15 -9.07
N SER A 208 -22.17 9.35 -9.64
CA SER A 208 -22.54 10.62 -9.01
C SER A 208 -24.05 10.88 -8.96
N GLN A 209 -24.86 10.09 -9.68
CA GLN A 209 -26.32 10.22 -9.75
C GLN A 209 -27.06 9.28 -8.79
N VAL A 210 -26.34 8.44 -8.04
CA VAL A 210 -26.87 7.46 -7.07
C VAL A 210 -26.58 7.94 -5.65
#